data_AF-A0A7S3C3W0-F1
#
_entry.id   AF-A0A7S3C3W0-F1
#
_cell.length_a   1.000
_cell.length_b   1.000
_cell.length_c   1.000
_cell.angle_alpha   90.00
_cell.angle_beta   90.00
_cell.angle_gamma   90.00
#
_symmetry.space_group_name_H-M   'P 1'
#
loop_
_entity.id
_entity.type
_entity.pdbx_description
1 polymer ?
#
loop_
_entity_poly.entity_id
_entity_poly.type
_entity_poly.pdbx_seq_one_letter_code
_entity_poly.pdbx_strand_id
1 'polypeptide(L)'
;PTSQPSGMLLRAGLCLHMVTSGVHQVPAMLKAQLSSHGLGGAALGFDSASMLREMQSAADFLMEGFVEMQAQKLSWDVTKRMQSTDWLQCPAPREVTHLVGLILNELRATQMLAAQVVSGEAMRSMLPQGPFPASSIAHMPQGPQSSSARGRQGGSVAIQKDLQRMFAKKITFAATNFIGAGGGNKTTVAGMITHVTKLTLKTLVEEARLCTYSRHGYQQLQVDCAMMRWVLPGCVDDEGEVLSLLDEVLISGQERCNDCVPVDHPTIEGLCDAKRKELLLALA
;
A
#
# COMPACT_ATOMS: atom_id res chain seq x y z
N PRO A 1 3.44 -23.24 -14.89
CA PRO A 1 2.10 -23.01 -14.30
C PRO A 1 2.01 -21.60 -13.74
N THR A 2 1.37 -20.68 -14.47
CA THR A 2 1.11 -19.31 -14.01
C THR A 2 0.17 -19.37 -12.80
N SER A 3 0.71 -19.23 -11.60
CA SER A 3 -0.08 -19.23 -10.37
C SER A 3 -1.01 -18.03 -10.36
N GLN A 4 -2.32 -18.26 -10.44
CA GLN A 4 -3.31 -17.19 -10.25
C GLN A 4 -3.29 -16.73 -8.78
N PRO A 5 -3.48 -15.42 -8.49
CA PRO A 5 -3.47 -14.91 -7.12
C PRO A 5 -4.43 -15.65 -6.16
N SER A 6 -5.64 -15.93 -6.63
CA SER A 6 -6.64 -16.72 -5.89
C SER A 6 -6.15 -18.13 -5.54
N GLY A 7 -5.40 -18.78 -6.45
CA GLY A 7 -4.84 -20.11 -6.22
C GLY A 7 -3.73 -20.12 -5.16
N MET A 8 -2.91 -19.06 -5.08
CA MET A 8 -1.91 -18.93 -4.00
C MET A 8 -2.58 -18.71 -2.66
N LEU A 9 -3.59 -17.84 -2.62
CA LEU A 9 -4.33 -17.55 -1.40
C LEU A 9 -5.10 -18.77 -0.88
N LEU A 10 -5.71 -19.57 -1.76
CA LEU A 10 -6.37 -20.82 -1.39
C LEU A 10 -5.39 -21.81 -0.74
N ARG A 11 -4.19 -21.96 -1.30
CA ARG A 11 -3.16 -22.84 -0.74
C ARG A 11 -2.66 -22.32 0.61
N ALA A 12 -2.50 -21.01 0.75
CA ALA A 12 -2.17 -20.40 2.03
C ALA A 12 -3.24 -20.69 3.09
N GLY A 13 -4.53 -20.58 2.73
CA GLY A 13 -5.64 -20.93 3.61
C GLY A 13 -5.65 -22.40 4.02
N LEU A 14 -5.32 -23.31 3.10
CA LEU A 14 -5.16 -24.72 3.46
C LEU A 14 -4.02 -24.92 4.46
N CYS A 15 -2.87 -24.29 4.25
CA CYS A 15 -1.74 -24.34 5.18
C CYS A 15 -2.13 -23.80 6.57
N LEU A 16 -2.85 -22.66 6.65
CA LEU A 16 -3.34 -22.11 7.92
C LEU A 16 -4.39 -23.03 8.59
N HIS A 17 -5.24 -23.69 7.81
CA HIS A 17 -6.17 -24.68 8.33
C HIS A 17 -5.44 -25.91 8.92
N MET A 18 -4.36 -26.35 8.26
CA MET A 18 -3.48 -27.40 8.78
C MET A 18 -2.82 -26.99 10.08
N VAL A 19 -2.36 -25.73 10.21
CA VAL A 19 -1.80 -25.19 11.46
C VAL A 19 -2.82 -25.17 12.58
N THR A 20 -4.04 -24.72 12.31
CA THR A 20 -5.08 -24.53 13.36
C THR A 20 -5.71 -25.83 13.84
N SER A 21 -5.90 -26.81 12.96
CA SER A 21 -6.64 -28.03 13.32
C SER A 21 -6.12 -29.31 12.67
N GLY A 22 -5.55 -29.25 11.47
CA GLY A 22 -5.20 -30.44 10.70
C GLY A 22 -4.07 -31.25 11.35
N VAL A 23 -2.95 -30.60 11.68
CA VAL A 23 -1.75 -31.25 12.23
C VAL A 23 -2.06 -31.99 13.53
N HIS A 24 -2.91 -31.42 14.39
CA HIS A 24 -3.29 -32.02 15.67
C HIS A 24 -4.09 -33.32 15.52
N GLN A 25 -4.76 -33.54 14.39
CA GLN A 25 -5.55 -34.76 14.13
C GLN A 25 -4.68 -35.90 13.57
N VAL A 26 -3.53 -35.58 12.97
CA VAL A 26 -2.66 -36.55 12.28
C VAL A 26 -2.19 -37.69 13.19
N PRO A 27 -1.72 -37.47 14.43
CA PRO A 27 -1.32 -38.55 15.33
C PRO A 27 -2.44 -39.57 15.60
N ALA A 28 -3.65 -39.07 15.82
CA ALA A 28 -4.82 -39.92 16.07
C ALA A 28 -5.21 -40.72 14.82
N MET A 29 -5.18 -40.09 13.64
CA MET A 29 -5.45 -40.75 12.36
C MET A 29 -4.41 -41.83 12.04
N LEU A 30 -3.12 -41.52 12.21
CA LEU A 30 -2.03 -42.48 12.01
C LEU A 30 -2.17 -43.68 12.95
N LYS A 31 -2.46 -43.43 14.24
CA LYS A 31 -2.70 -44.50 15.21
C LYS A 31 -3.85 -45.40 14.77
N ALA A 32 -5.00 -44.83 14.40
CA ALA A 32 -6.17 -45.60 13.98
C ALA A 32 -5.90 -46.50 12.76
N GLN A 33 -5.19 -45.98 11.75
CA GLN A 33 -4.84 -46.73 10.55
C GLN A 33 -3.84 -47.86 10.85
N LEU A 34 -2.80 -47.57 11.63
CA LEU A 34 -1.69 -48.49 11.89
C LEU A 34 -1.99 -49.53 12.97
N SER A 35 -2.95 -49.26 13.87
CA SER A 35 -3.43 -50.23 14.86
C SER A 35 -3.99 -51.50 14.21
N SER A 36 -4.64 -51.39 13.04
CA SER A 36 -5.15 -52.54 12.28
C SER A 36 -4.05 -53.49 11.78
N HIS A 37 -2.81 -52.99 11.70
CA HIS A 37 -1.63 -53.72 11.24
C HIS A 37 -0.66 -54.06 12.38
N GLY A 38 -1.04 -53.84 13.65
CA GLY A 38 -0.17 -54.09 14.81
C GLY A 38 0.97 -53.08 14.98
N LEU A 39 0.96 -51.97 14.24
CA LEU A 39 2.02 -50.94 14.21
C LEU A 39 1.68 -49.68 15.05
N GLY A 40 0.63 -49.71 15.86
CA GLY A 40 0.09 -48.53 16.58
C GLY A 40 0.77 -48.13 17.90
N GLY A 41 2.03 -48.54 18.13
CA GLY A 41 2.78 -48.26 19.36
C GLY A 41 3.27 -46.80 19.50
N ALA A 42 3.81 -46.45 20.68
CA ALA A 42 4.32 -45.11 21.03
C ALA A 42 5.49 -44.59 20.15
N ALA A 43 5.91 -45.35 19.15
CA ALA A 43 7.06 -45.09 18.28
C ALA A 43 6.71 -44.40 16.95
N LEU A 44 5.53 -43.77 16.81
CA LEU A 44 5.19 -43.07 15.56
C LEU A 44 6.06 -41.84 15.28
N GLY A 45 6.86 -41.38 16.26
CA GLY A 45 7.90 -40.35 16.06
C GLY A 45 7.41 -39.04 15.44
N PHE A 46 6.10 -38.80 15.46
CA PHE A 46 5.49 -37.74 14.70
C PHE A 46 5.75 -36.38 15.36
N ASP A 47 6.63 -35.59 14.74
CA ASP A 47 6.94 -34.25 15.19
C ASP A 47 5.88 -33.25 14.70
N SER A 48 4.81 -33.11 15.50
CA SER A 48 3.76 -32.11 15.24
C SER A 48 4.32 -30.69 15.20
N ALA A 49 5.37 -30.39 15.98
CA ALA A 49 5.93 -29.05 16.04
C ALA A 49 6.73 -28.70 14.78
N SER A 50 7.46 -29.65 14.17
CA SER A 50 8.08 -29.42 12.86
C SER A 50 7.02 -29.18 11.79
N MET A 51 6.00 -30.04 11.71
CA MET A 51 4.98 -29.91 10.67
C MET A 51 4.15 -28.63 10.81
N LEU A 52 3.85 -28.18 12.04
CA LEU A 52 3.22 -26.87 12.28
C LEU A 52 4.09 -25.72 11.74
N ARG A 53 5.40 -25.74 12.00
CA ARG A 53 6.33 -24.71 11.51
C ARG A 53 6.43 -24.72 9.99
N GLU A 54 6.51 -25.88 9.37
CA GLU A 54 6.55 -26.01 7.91
C GLU A 54 5.26 -25.51 7.25
N MET A 55 4.10 -25.87 7.81
CA MET A 55 2.81 -25.37 7.31
C MET A 55 2.67 -23.87 7.49
N GLN A 56 3.09 -23.31 8.62
CA GLN A 56 3.08 -21.87 8.84
C GLN A 56 4.02 -21.15 7.86
N SER A 57 5.25 -21.64 7.70
CA SER A 57 6.22 -21.07 6.75
C SER A 57 5.72 -21.13 5.31
N ALA A 58 5.04 -22.21 4.91
CA ALA A 58 4.44 -22.33 3.59
C ALA A 58 3.27 -21.35 3.40
N ALA A 59 2.42 -21.18 4.42
CA ALA A 59 1.34 -20.19 4.40
C ALA A 59 1.90 -18.78 4.20
N ASP A 60 2.90 -18.39 4.98
CA ASP A 60 3.51 -17.06 4.93
C ASP A 60 4.15 -16.79 3.56
N PHE A 61 4.90 -17.75 3.01
CA PHE A 61 5.47 -17.65 1.67
C PHE A 61 4.40 -17.48 0.57
N LEU A 62 3.30 -18.24 0.66
CA LEU A 62 2.19 -18.15 -0.31
C LEU A 62 1.43 -16.82 -0.20
N MET A 63 1.27 -16.28 1.02
CA MET A 63 0.65 -14.97 1.23
C MET A 63 1.54 -13.83 0.73
N GLU A 64 2.86 -13.91 0.95
CA GLU A 64 3.82 -12.94 0.41
C GLU A 64 3.74 -12.89 -1.12
N GLY A 65 3.79 -14.04 -1.80
CA GLY A 65 3.65 -14.06 -3.26
C GLY A 65 2.28 -13.57 -3.75
N PHE A 66 1.19 -13.80 -3.00
CA PHE A 66 -0.11 -13.19 -3.31
C PHE A 66 -0.05 -11.66 -3.26
N VAL A 67 0.52 -11.11 -2.18
CA VAL A 67 0.68 -9.66 -1.99
C VAL A 67 1.52 -9.06 -3.13
N GLU A 68 2.63 -9.69 -3.48
CA GLU A 68 3.51 -9.24 -4.57
C GLU A 68 2.76 -9.19 -5.91
N MET A 69 1.97 -10.23 -6.24
CA MET A 69 1.19 -10.23 -7.48
C MET A 69 0.12 -9.13 -7.51
N GLN A 70 -0.54 -8.86 -6.38
CA GLN A 70 -1.53 -7.78 -6.31
C GLN A 70 -0.87 -6.41 -6.44
N ALA A 71 0.27 -6.21 -5.76
CA ALA A 71 1.06 -4.99 -5.89
C ALA A 71 1.52 -4.76 -7.33
N GLN A 72 2.07 -5.80 -7.99
CA GLN A 72 2.52 -5.70 -9.38
C GLN A 72 1.38 -5.37 -10.35
N LYS A 73 0.23 -6.03 -10.19
CA LYS A 73 -0.97 -5.75 -11.00
C LYS A 73 -1.40 -4.29 -10.85
N LEU A 74 -1.54 -3.83 -9.60
CA LEU A 74 -2.00 -2.46 -9.33
C LEU A 74 -0.96 -1.41 -9.78
N SER A 75 0.32 -1.65 -9.55
CA SER A 75 1.40 -0.80 -10.08
C SER A 75 1.34 -0.68 -11.61
N TRP A 76 1.12 -1.79 -12.33
CA TRP A 76 0.95 -1.77 -13.78
C TRP A 76 -0.24 -0.91 -14.23
N ASP A 77 -1.39 -1.05 -13.56
CA ASP A 77 -2.58 -0.27 -13.86
C ASP A 77 -2.37 1.24 -13.60
N VAL A 78 -1.66 1.59 -12.52
CA VAL A 78 -1.25 2.97 -12.21
C VAL A 78 -0.31 3.51 -13.29
N THR A 79 0.73 2.77 -13.65
CA THR A 79 1.67 3.14 -14.74
C THR A 79 0.92 3.42 -16.03
N LYS A 80 0.05 2.49 -16.46
CA LYS A 80 -0.75 2.65 -17.67
C LYS A 80 -1.61 3.92 -17.62
N ARG A 81 -2.24 4.18 -16.47
CA ARG A 81 -3.09 5.37 -16.30
C ARG A 81 -2.27 6.67 -16.37
N MET A 82 -1.16 6.73 -15.65
CA MET A 82 -0.27 7.90 -15.64
C MET A 82 0.26 8.22 -17.04
N GLN A 83 0.73 7.21 -17.77
CA GLN A 83 1.29 7.38 -19.12
C GLN A 83 0.24 7.70 -20.18
N SER A 84 -1.00 7.26 -19.99
CA SER A 84 -2.11 7.58 -20.91
C SER A 84 -2.67 9.00 -20.75
N THR A 85 -2.29 9.70 -19.69
CA THR A 85 -2.81 11.04 -19.37
C THR A 85 -1.90 12.11 -19.97
N ASP A 86 -2.46 13.02 -20.76
CA ASP A 86 -1.72 14.20 -21.25
C ASP A 86 -1.68 15.29 -20.16
N TRP A 87 -0.69 15.20 -19.27
CA TRP A 87 -0.47 16.13 -18.16
C TRP A 87 -0.15 17.57 -18.59
N LEU A 88 0.29 17.79 -19.83
CA LEU A 88 0.54 19.11 -20.39
C LEU A 88 -0.74 19.80 -20.89
N GLN A 89 -1.74 19.02 -21.29
CA GLN A 89 -3.02 19.53 -21.80
C GLN A 89 -4.20 19.26 -20.86
N CYS A 90 -3.93 18.97 -19.59
CA CYS A 90 -4.98 18.77 -18.59
C CYS A 90 -5.87 20.02 -18.44
N PRO A 91 -7.21 19.84 -18.41
CA PRO A 91 -8.10 20.91 -18.00
C PRO A 91 -7.96 21.17 -16.50
N ALA A 92 -8.46 22.33 -16.04
CA ALA A 92 -8.54 22.64 -14.61
C ALA A 92 -9.26 21.53 -13.84
N PRO A 93 -8.82 21.18 -12.61
CA PRO A 93 -9.43 20.10 -11.84
C PRO A 93 -10.90 20.35 -11.54
N ARG A 94 -11.73 19.32 -11.76
CA ARG A 94 -13.19 19.38 -11.53
C ARG A 94 -13.70 18.23 -10.67
N GLU A 95 -12.87 17.22 -10.47
CA GLU A 95 -13.19 16.01 -9.72
C GLU A 95 -11.91 15.32 -9.27
N VAL A 96 -12.03 14.38 -8.35
CA VAL A 96 -10.98 13.38 -8.10
C VAL A 96 -11.01 12.38 -9.24
N THR A 97 -9.87 12.11 -9.85
CA THR A 97 -9.84 11.24 -11.05
C THR A 97 -10.13 9.77 -10.72
N HIS A 98 -10.39 9.02 -11.78
CA HIS A 98 -10.58 7.57 -11.72
C HIS A 98 -9.33 6.81 -11.23
N LEU A 99 -8.14 7.43 -11.21
CA LEU A 99 -6.94 6.82 -10.65
C LEU A 99 -7.13 6.44 -9.18
N VAL A 100 -7.69 7.36 -8.39
CA VAL A 100 -7.95 7.12 -6.96
C VAL A 100 -8.99 6.01 -6.79
N GLY A 101 -10.06 6.03 -7.60
CA GLY A 101 -11.08 4.98 -7.59
C GLY A 101 -10.51 3.60 -7.93
N LEU A 102 -9.62 3.53 -8.93
CA LEU A 102 -8.93 2.30 -9.32
C LEU A 102 -8.11 1.73 -8.15
N ILE A 103 -7.28 2.58 -7.51
CA ILE A 103 -6.44 2.17 -6.37
C ILE A 103 -7.31 1.67 -5.22
N LEU A 104 -8.33 2.44 -4.81
CA LEU A 104 -9.19 2.07 -3.68
C LEU A 104 -9.99 0.80 -3.94
N ASN A 105 -10.48 0.59 -5.16
CA ASN A 105 -11.25 -0.61 -5.50
C ASN A 105 -10.37 -1.86 -5.52
N GLU A 106 -9.15 -1.79 -6.04
CA GLU A 106 -8.23 -2.91 -6.07
C GLU A 106 -7.72 -3.27 -4.65
N LEU A 107 -7.44 -2.26 -3.83
CA LEU A 107 -7.12 -2.48 -2.41
C LEU A 107 -8.29 -3.14 -1.67
N ARG A 108 -9.53 -2.69 -1.91
CA ARG A 108 -10.72 -3.30 -1.29
C ARG A 108 -10.90 -4.75 -1.71
N ALA A 109 -10.75 -5.05 -3.00
CA ALA A 109 -10.81 -6.41 -3.51
C ALA A 109 -9.72 -7.30 -2.89
N THR A 110 -8.50 -6.77 -2.78
CA THR A 110 -7.38 -7.46 -2.10
C THR A 110 -7.69 -7.74 -0.64
N GLN A 111 -8.27 -6.76 0.08
CA GLN A 111 -8.64 -6.91 1.49
C GLN A 111 -9.71 -7.98 1.68
N MET A 112 -10.74 -7.98 0.83
CA MET A 112 -11.81 -8.98 0.86
C MET A 112 -11.26 -10.40 0.64
N LEU A 113 -10.36 -10.58 -0.32
CA LEU A 113 -9.74 -11.88 -0.56
C LEU A 113 -8.88 -12.30 0.63
N ALA A 114 -7.98 -11.44 1.11
CA ALA A 114 -7.10 -11.74 2.23
C ALA A 114 -7.86 -12.08 3.51
N ALA A 115 -8.96 -11.36 3.80
CA ALA A 115 -9.81 -11.60 4.97
C ALA A 115 -10.53 -12.96 4.95
N GLN A 116 -10.72 -13.59 3.79
CA GLN A 116 -11.28 -14.95 3.71
C GLN A 116 -10.32 -16.01 4.25
N VAL A 117 -9.02 -15.72 4.24
CA VAL A 117 -7.96 -16.68 4.63
C VAL A 117 -7.40 -16.38 6.00
N VAL A 118 -7.16 -15.11 6.31
CA VAL A 118 -6.71 -14.67 7.63
C VAL A 118 -7.93 -14.56 8.54
N SER A 119 -8.29 -15.68 9.17
CA SER A 119 -9.46 -15.77 10.05
C SER A 119 -9.35 -14.83 11.25
N GLY A 120 -10.42 -14.08 11.53
CA GLY A 120 -10.59 -13.28 12.75
C GLY A 120 -10.09 -11.83 12.67
N GLU A 121 -9.65 -11.36 11.50
CA GLU A 121 -9.28 -9.95 11.33
C GLU A 121 -10.40 -9.12 10.71
N ALA A 122 -10.73 -8.00 11.35
CA ALA A 122 -11.73 -7.06 10.85
C ALA A 122 -11.17 -6.32 9.63
N MET A 123 -11.99 -6.22 8.59
CA MET A 123 -11.69 -5.36 7.45
C MET A 123 -11.66 -3.90 7.89
N ARG A 124 -10.61 -3.17 7.51
CA ARG A 124 -10.50 -1.73 7.73
C ARG A 124 -11.21 -0.96 6.64
N SER A 125 -11.93 0.10 7.03
CA SER A 125 -12.67 0.96 6.10
C SER A 125 -11.74 1.63 5.09
N MET A 126 -12.09 1.54 3.81
CA MET A 126 -11.45 2.30 2.71
C MET A 126 -12.37 3.45 2.26
N LEU A 127 -12.92 4.15 3.24
CA LEU A 127 -13.71 5.36 3.06
C LEU A 127 -13.08 6.48 3.87
N PRO A 128 -13.10 7.73 3.37
CA PRO A 128 -12.55 8.84 4.11
C PRO A 128 -13.33 9.07 5.40
N GLN A 129 -12.69 8.87 6.55
CA GLN A 129 -13.28 9.02 7.89
C GLN A 129 -13.02 10.43 8.46
N GLY A 130 -13.94 10.91 9.29
CA GLY A 130 -13.76 12.18 10.00
C GLY A 130 -13.80 13.44 9.12
N PRO A 131 -13.45 14.62 9.66
CA PRO A 131 -13.35 15.85 8.87
C PRO A 131 -12.22 15.77 7.82
N PHE A 132 -12.27 16.64 6.80
CA PHE A 132 -11.19 16.72 5.82
C PHE A 132 -9.90 17.15 6.53
N PRO A 133 -8.77 16.45 6.33
CA PRO A 133 -7.54 16.81 7.00
C PRO A 133 -7.19 18.26 6.70
N ALA A 134 -7.00 19.03 7.78
CA ALA A 134 -6.47 20.38 7.69
C ALA A 134 -5.12 20.29 6.98
N SER A 135 -4.94 21.09 5.93
CA SER A 135 -3.75 21.13 5.08
C SER A 135 -2.46 20.79 5.84
N SER A 136 -1.89 19.60 5.62
CA SER A 136 -0.49 19.32 5.96
C SER A 136 0.49 20.01 4.99
N ILE A 137 0.04 21.08 4.32
CA ILE A 137 0.83 21.95 3.43
C ILE A 137 1.89 22.75 4.22
N ALA A 138 2.05 22.52 5.52
CA ALA A 138 3.17 23.06 6.30
C ALA A 138 4.56 22.60 5.80
N HIS A 139 4.63 21.62 4.88
CA HIS A 139 5.88 21.11 4.31
C HIS A 139 6.09 21.34 2.80
N MET A 140 5.19 22.04 2.09
CA MET A 140 5.51 22.47 0.73
C MET A 140 6.52 23.62 0.79
N PRO A 141 7.76 23.48 0.27
CA PRO A 141 8.65 24.62 0.15
C PRO A 141 7.97 25.60 -0.80
N GLN A 142 7.49 26.70 -0.25
CA GLN A 142 7.09 27.85 -1.05
C GLN A 142 8.31 28.19 -1.92
N GLY A 143 8.11 28.15 -3.24
CA GLY A 143 9.14 28.59 -4.19
C GLY A 143 9.63 30.00 -3.82
N PRO A 144 10.86 30.37 -4.21
CA PRO A 144 11.48 31.59 -3.74
C PRO A 144 10.66 32.81 -4.17
N GLN A 145 9.87 33.34 -3.25
CA GLN A 145 9.27 34.66 -3.40
C GLN A 145 10.41 35.67 -3.40
N SER A 146 10.55 36.40 -4.49
CA SER A 146 11.47 37.52 -4.59
C SER A 146 11.00 38.65 -3.68
N SER A 147 11.46 38.64 -2.42
CA SER A 147 11.31 39.76 -1.49
C SER A 147 12.69 40.25 -1.07
N SER A 148 13.07 41.40 -1.63
CA SER A 148 14.25 42.17 -1.28
C SER A 148 14.20 42.61 0.19
N ALA A 149 15.08 42.10 1.06
CA ALA A 149 15.71 42.84 2.17
C ALA A 149 16.58 41.95 3.08
N ARG A 150 17.87 42.31 3.16
CA ARG A 150 18.80 42.24 4.31
C ARG A 150 18.72 41.01 5.26
N GLY A 151 19.71 40.13 5.07
CA GLY A 151 20.66 39.72 6.11
C GLY A 151 20.16 38.74 7.18
N ARG A 152 20.60 37.48 7.10
CA ARG A 152 21.35 36.79 8.17
C ARG A 152 21.83 35.42 7.71
N GLN A 153 23.09 35.19 8.05
CA GLN A 153 23.90 34.01 7.82
C GLN A 153 23.32 32.80 8.58
N GLY A 154 23.02 31.71 7.88
CA GLY A 154 22.51 30.47 8.49
C GLY A 154 22.25 29.29 7.54
N GLY A 155 22.67 29.36 6.27
CA GLY A 155 22.45 28.31 5.27
C GLY A 155 23.62 27.34 5.20
N SER A 156 23.60 26.26 5.99
CA SER A 156 24.44 25.07 5.70
C SER A 156 23.92 23.81 6.40
N VAL A 157 23.39 23.93 7.63
CA VAL A 157 23.04 22.76 8.46
C VAL A 157 21.74 22.07 8.03
N ALA A 158 20.73 22.80 7.56
CA ALA A 158 19.46 22.22 7.10
C ALA A 158 19.60 21.47 5.77
N ILE A 159 20.36 22.06 4.82
CA ILE A 159 20.65 21.47 3.52
C ILE A 159 21.52 20.21 3.67
N GLN A 160 22.47 20.20 4.63
CA GLN A 160 23.28 19.01 4.90
C GLN A 160 22.47 17.85 5.49
N LYS A 161 21.48 18.11 6.35
CA LYS A 161 20.62 17.03 6.91
C LYS A 161 19.70 16.41 5.85
N ASP A 162 19.22 17.21 4.90
CA ASP A 162 18.37 16.75 3.80
C ASP A 162 19.17 15.98 2.74
N LEU A 163 20.38 16.44 2.40
CA LEU A 163 21.30 15.71 1.54
C LEU A 163 21.76 14.38 2.18
N GLN A 164 22.03 14.37 3.49
CA GLN A 164 22.37 13.12 4.21
C GLN A 164 21.20 12.11 4.23
N ARG A 165 19.95 12.57 4.22
CA ARG A 165 18.77 11.71 4.05
C ARG A 165 18.60 11.24 2.60
N MET A 166 18.87 12.09 1.61
CA MET A 166 18.81 11.76 0.17
C MET A 166 19.89 10.77 -0.28
N PHE A 167 21.10 10.82 0.29
CA PHE A 167 22.18 9.87 -0.04
C PHE A 167 22.08 8.52 0.70
N ALA A 168 21.27 8.44 1.77
CA ALA A 168 20.99 7.18 2.46
C ALA A 168 19.97 6.29 1.72
N LYS A 169 19.05 6.88 0.93
CA LYS A 169 18.11 6.16 0.05
C LYS A 169 18.75 5.94 -1.32
N LYS A 170 19.81 5.13 -1.39
CA LYS A 170 20.15 4.45 -2.65
C LYS A 170 18.96 3.54 -2.95
N ILE A 171 18.17 3.89 -3.98
CA ILE A 171 17.02 3.11 -4.45
C ILE A 171 17.53 1.75 -4.91
N THR A 172 17.65 0.86 -3.95
CA THR A 172 17.64 -0.56 -4.18
C THR A 172 16.15 -0.86 -4.21
N PHE A 173 15.64 -1.46 -5.29
CA PHE A 173 14.42 -2.27 -5.25
C PHE A 173 14.68 -3.46 -4.30
N ALA A 174 14.99 -3.17 -3.05
CA ALA A 174 15.06 -4.17 -2.00
C ALA A 174 13.63 -4.63 -1.85
N ALA A 175 13.41 -5.92 -2.12
CA ALA A 175 12.22 -6.63 -1.71
C ALA A 175 11.88 -6.13 -0.31
N THR A 176 10.82 -5.33 -0.19
CA THR A 176 10.34 -4.89 1.12
C THR A 176 9.67 -6.10 1.70
N ASN A 177 10.45 -7.09 2.17
CA ASN A 177 9.92 -8.30 2.78
C ASN A 177 8.80 -7.89 3.74
N PHE A 178 7.58 -8.26 3.38
CA PHE A 178 6.39 -7.94 4.15
C PHE A 178 6.46 -8.62 5.53
N ILE A 179 7.14 -9.77 5.56
CA ILE A 179 7.50 -10.50 6.75
C ILE A 179 8.84 -9.94 7.23
N GLY A 180 8.85 -9.23 8.37
CA GLY A 180 10.08 -8.71 8.95
C GLY A 180 11.19 -9.77 8.96
N ALA A 181 12.39 -9.40 8.53
CA ALA A 181 13.59 -10.24 8.58
C ALA A 181 13.94 -10.52 10.05
N GLY A 182 13.29 -11.51 10.65
CA GLY A 182 13.38 -11.83 12.07
C GLY A 182 12.03 -12.31 12.59
N GLY A 183 11.92 -13.62 12.85
CA GLY A 183 10.66 -14.33 13.11
C GLY A 183 9.74 -13.70 14.16
N GLY A 184 8.44 -13.85 13.91
CA GLY A 184 7.38 -13.64 14.91
C GLY A 184 6.17 -12.85 14.43
N ASN A 185 6.26 -12.07 13.35
CA ASN A 185 5.12 -11.27 12.90
C ASN A 185 4.15 -12.10 12.08
N LYS A 186 2.99 -12.41 12.68
CA LYS A 186 1.82 -12.96 12.00
C LYS A 186 1.45 -12.05 10.83
N THR A 187 1.32 -12.64 9.65
CA THR A 187 0.76 -11.98 8.46
C THR A 187 -0.66 -11.49 8.76
N THR A 188 -0.86 -10.18 8.80
CA THR A 188 -2.16 -9.53 8.98
C THR A 188 -2.69 -8.99 7.64
N VAL A 189 -4.01 -8.92 7.50
CA VAL A 189 -4.68 -8.32 6.33
C VAL A 189 -4.24 -6.85 6.18
N ALA A 190 -4.20 -6.11 7.28
CA ALA A 190 -3.77 -4.71 7.26
C ALA A 190 -2.32 -4.55 6.79
N GLY A 191 -1.44 -5.46 7.20
CA GLY A 191 -0.06 -5.48 6.75
C GLY A 191 0.02 -5.75 5.24
N MET A 192 -0.74 -6.73 4.74
CA MET A 192 -0.80 -7.04 3.31
C MET A 192 -1.24 -5.80 2.50
N ILE A 193 -2.29 -5.11 2.95
CA ILE A 193 -2.77 -3.87 2.32
C ILE A 193 -1.72 -2.76 2.39
N THR A 194 -1.00 -2.64 3.51
CA THR A 194 0.09 -1.67 3.68
C THR A 194 1.18 -1.91 2.63
N HIS A 195 1.57 -3.17 2.41
CA HIS A 195 2.59 -3.51 1.43
C HIS A 195 2.13 -3.20 0.00
N VAL A 196 0.92 -3.62 -0.40
CA VAL A 196 0.36 -3.31 -1.73
C VAL A 196 0.28 -1.80 -1.95
N THR A 197 -0.18 -1.06 -0.94
CA THR A 197 -0.27 0.41 -0.99
C THR A 197 1.10 1.04 -1.19
N LYS A 198 2.11 0.63 -0.41
CA LYS A 198 3.48 1.17 -0.49
C LYS A 198 4.12 0.94 -1.86
N LEU A 199 4.02 -0.27 -2.42
CA LEU A 199 4.56 -0.53 -3.76
C LEU A 199 3.84 0.28 -4.83
N THR A 200 2.52 0.37 -4.75
CA THR A 200 1.70 1.18 -5.67
C THR A 200 2.10 2.67 -5.62
N LEU A 201 2.26 3.23 -4.42
CA LEU A 201 2.66 4.63 -4.24
C LEU A 201 4.10 4.88 -4.69
N LYS A 202 5.02 3.94 -4.45
CA LYS A 202 6.39 4.02 -5.01
C LYS A 202 6.38 4.05 -6.54
N THR A 203 5.53 3.24 -7.17
CA THR A 203 5.31 3.32 -8.63
C THR A 203 4.76 4.68 -9.02
N LEU A 204 3.76 5.20 -8.31
CA LEU A 204 3.19 6.52 -8.58
C LEU A 204 4.22 7.66 -8.45
N VAL A 205 5.12 7.61 -7.46
CA VAL A 205 6.24 8.55 -7.31
C VAL A 205 7.11 8.54 -8.57
N GLU A 206 7.49 7.35 -9.04
CA GLU A 206 8.35 7.21 -10.21
C GLU A 206 7.65 7.67 -11.49
N GLU A 207 6.39 7.30 -11.71
CA GLU A 207 5.61 7.79 -12.85
C GLU A 207 5.45 9.31 -12.79
N ALA A 208 5.27 9.89 -11.60
CA ALA A 208 5.19 11.33 -11.45
C ALA A 208 6.51 12.02 -11.81
N ARG A 209 7.66 11.44 -11.46
CA ARG A 209 9.00 11.90 -11.81
C ARG A 209 9.27 11.88 -13.32
N LEU A 210 8.67 10.92 -14.04
CA LEU A 210 8.84 10.74 -15.48
C LEU A 210 7.93 11.66 -16.32
N CYS A 211 6.83 12.16 -15.74
CA CYS A 211 5.90 13.06 -16.42
C CYS A 211 6.43 14.51 -16.54
N THR A 212 5.72 15.33 -17.30
CA THR A 212 5.87 16.79 -17.32
C THR A 212 4.47 17.40 -17.19
N TYR A 213 4.31 18.37 -16.30
CA TYR A 213 2.99 18.90 -15.94
C TYR A 213 2.80 20.33 -16.41
N SER A 214 1.59 20.61 -16.90
CA SER A 214 1.04 21.96 -16.87
C SER A 214 0.61 22.34 -15.45
N ARG A 215 0.27 23.63 -15.24
CA ARG A 215 -0.38 24.07 -14.00
C ARG A 215 -1.55 23.19 -13.61
N HIS A 216 -2.51 23.00 -14.51
CA HIS A 216 -3.72 22.23 -14.23
C HIS A 216 -3.43 20.73 -14.05
N GLY A 217 -2.46 20.18 -14.79
CA GLY A 217 -2.03 18.79 -14.61
C GLY A 217 -1.47 18.54 -13.22
N TYR A 218 -0.61 19.44 -12.73
CA TYR A 218 -0.08 19.35 -11.37
C TYR A 218 -1.17 19.57 -10.31
N GLN A 219 -2.08 20.52 -10.54
CA GLN A 219 -3.23 20.74 -9.66
C GLN A 219 -4.16 19.51 -9.56
N GLN A 220 -4.33 18.76 -10.65
CA GLN A 220 -5.10 17.50 -10.61
C GLN A 220 -4.38 16.43 -9.78
N LEU A 221 -3.06 16.33 -9.92
CA LEU A 221 -2.24 15.44 -9.08
C LEU A 221 -2.38 15.79 -7.58
N GLN A 222 -2.44 17.08 -7.24
CA GLN A 222 -2.68 17.55 -5.87
C GLN A 222 -4.04 17.08 -5.33
N VAL A 223 -5.11 17.22 -6.12
CA VAL A 223 -6.46 16.78 -5.75
C VAL A 223 -6.52 15.27 -5.51
N ASP A 224 -5.92 14.47 -6.40
CA ASP A 224 -5.90 13.02 -6.28
C ASP A 224 -5.10 12.56 -5.05
N CYS A 225 -3.93 13.15 -4.82
CA CYS A 225 -3.13 12.86 -3.62
C CYS A 225 -3.82 13.33 -2.33
N ALA A 226 -4.59 14.41 -2.35
CA ALA A 226 -5.35 14.84 -1.19
C ALA A 226 -6.46 13.84 -0.83
N MET A 227 -7.18 13.32 -1.82
CA MET A 227 -8.15 12.26 -1.59
C MET A 227 -7.48 10.99 -1.04
N MET A 228 -6.35 10.57 -1.62
CA MET A 228 -5.61 9.41 -1.10
C MET A 228 -5.11 9.62 0.34
N ARG A 229 -4.63 10.82 0.69
CA ARG A 229 -4.24 11.16 2.08
C ARG A 229 -5.41 11.03 3.06
N TRP A 230 -6.64 11.26 2.60
CA TRP A 230 -7.82 11.13 3.45
C TRP A 230 -8.26 9.68 3.68
N VAL A 231 -8.03 8.81 2.71
CA VAL A 231 -8.53 7.43 2.74
C VAL A 231 -7.50 6.44 3.22
N LEU A 232 -6.29 6.46 2.66
CA LEU A 232 -5.30 5.39 2.82
C LEU A 232 -4.85 5.17 4.28
N PRO A 233 -4.66 6.21 5.13
CA PRO A 233 -4.27 5.99 6.53
C PRO A 233 -5.23 5.06 7.29
N GLY A 234 -6.53 5.13 6.99
CA GLY A 234 -7.55 4.31 7.66
C GLY A 234 -7.43 2.80 7.39
N CYS A 235 -6.69 2.37 6.37
CA CYS A 235 -6.61 0.97 5.95
C CYS A 235 -5.20 0.34 6.01
N VAL A 236 -4.19 1.07 6.48
CA VAL A 236 -2.78 0.63 6.53
C VAL A 236 -2.25 0.63 7.97
N ASP A 237 -1.15 -0.08 8.24
CA ASP A 237 -0.45 -0.13 9.53
C ASP A 237 0.61 0.98 9.66
N ASP A 238 1.20 1.42 8.54
CA ASP A 238 2.22 2.48 8.50
C ASP A 238 1.68 3.71 7.76
N GLU A 239 0.86 4.49 8.48
CA GLU A 239 0.29 5.74 7.97
C GLU A 239 1.38 6.75 7.59
N GLY A 240 2.46 6.83 8.40
CA GLY A 240 3.54 7.78 8.22
C GLY A 240 4.30 7.58 6.91
N GLU A 241 4.65 6.34 6.57
CA GLU A 241 5.32 6.05 5.30
C GLU A 241 4.39 6.27 4.09
N VAL A 242 3.10 5.92 4.22
CA VAL A 242 2.10 6.18 3.17
C VAL A 242 1.95 7.68 2.90
N LEU A 243 1.83 8.49 3.94
CA LEU A 243 1.76 9.95 3.82
C LEU A 243 3.06 10.52 3.23
N SER A 244 4.22 10.03 3.66
CA SER A 244 5.52 10.42 3.11
C SER A 244 5.65 10.10 1.62
N LEU A 245 5.15 8.94 1.16
CA LEU A 245 5.17 8.60 -0.27
C LEU A 245 4.24 9.54 -1.07
N LEU A 246 3.07 9.90 -0.54
CA LEU A 246 2.20 10.89 -1.17
C LEU A 246 2.83 12.28 -1.21
N ASP A 247 3.65 12.66 -0.24
CA ASP A 247 4.46 13.89 -0.29
C ASP A 247 5.52 13.80 -1.38
N GLU A 248 6.23 12.66 -1.48
CA GLU A 248 7.22 12.41 -2.55
C GLU A 248 6.58 12.48 -3.96
N VAL A 249 5.32 12.03 -4.15
CA VAL A 249 4.58 12.18 -5.42
C VAL A 249 4.41 13.66 -5.77
N LEU A 250 3.98 14.48 -4.81
CA LEU A 250 3.75 15.91 -5.04
C LEU A 250 5.05 16.67 -5.29
N ILE A 251 6.11 16.37 -4.54
CA ILE A 251 7.44 16.95 -4.76
C ILE A 251 7.93 16.60 -6.17
N SER A 252 7.84 15.33 -6.56
CA SER A 252 8.23 14.88 -7.91
C SER A 252 7.43 15.58 -9.00
N GLY A 253 6.11 15.75 -8.81
CA GLY A 253 5.25 16.50 -9.73
C GLY A 253 5.59 17.98 -9.81
N GLN A 254 5.90 18.61 -8.68
CA GLN A 254 6.27 20.03 -8.58
C GLN A 254 7.56 20.32 -9.36
N GLU A 255 8.59 19.49 -9.18
CA GLU A 255 9.87 19.61 -9.89
C GLU A 255 9.73 19.46 -11.41
N ARG A 256 8.66 18.80 -11.86
CA ARG A 256 8.36 18.51 -13.26
C ARG A 256 7.26 19.41 -13.85
N CYS A 257 6.80 20.41 -13.10
CA CYS A 257 5.72 21.30 -13.50
C CYS A 257 6.25 22.61 -14.10
N ASN A 258 5.70 23.01 -15.25
CA ASN A 258 6.08 24.24 -15.94
C ASN A 258 5.60 25.52 -15.22
N ASP A 259 4.51 25.43 -14.46
CA ASP A 259 3.93 26.53 -13.68
C ASP A 259 3.26 25.94 -12.42
N CYS A 260 4.07 25.76 -11.37
CA CYS A 260 3.60 25.15 -10.13
C CYS A 260 2.83 26.16 -9.28
N VAL A 261 1.50 26.12 -9.40
CA VAL A 261 0.59 26.89 -8.52
C VAL A 261 -0.28 25.93 -7.71
N PRO A 262 -0.20 25.95 -6.37
CA PRO A 262 -1.02 25.09 -5.53
C PRO A 262 -2.52 25.43 -5.69
N VAL A 263 -3.37 24.40 -5.68
CA VAL A 263 -4.82 24.57 -5.53
C VAL A 263 -5.12 25.08 -4.12
N ASP A 264 -6.08 25.98 -4.00
CA ASP A 264 -6.58 26.42 -2.70
C ASP A 264 -7.25 25.26 -1.95
N HIS A 265 -7.00 25.20 -0.64
CA HIS A 265 -7.50 24.11 0.20
C HIS A 265 -9.03 23.93 0.16
N PRO A 266 -9.87 25.01 0.15
CA PRO A 266 -11.32 24.86 0.03
C PRO A 266 -11.76 24.20 -1.27
N THR A 267 -11.10 24.48 -2.40
CA THR A 267 -11.38 23.81 -3.67
C THR A 267 -11.03 22.33 -3.61
N ILE A 268 -9.86 21.97 -3.06
CA ILE A 268 -9.48 20.56 -2.87
C ILE A 268 -10.51 19.84 -1.97
N GLU A 269 -10.86 20.46 -0.84
CA GLU A 269 -11.83 19.92 0.11
C GLU A 269 -13.18 19.68 -0.57
N GLY A 270 -13.71 20.66 -1.31
CA GLY A 270 -14.98 20.53 -2.02
C GLY A 270 -14.99 19.39 -3.04
N LEU A 271 -13.89 19.21 -3.80
CA LEU A 271 -13.74 18.11 -4.75
C LEU A 271 -13.63 16.74 -4.05
N CYS A 272 -12.88 16.66 -2.96
CA CYS A 272 -12.74 15.43 -2.19
C CYS A 272 -14.05 15.04 -1.49
N ASP A 273 -14.79 16.01 -0.95
CA ASP A 273 -16.11 15.77 -0.34
C ASP A 273 -17.15 15.32 -1.37
N ALA A 274 -17.12 15.87 -2.58
CA ALA A 274 -17.95 15.37 -3.68
C ALA A 274 -17.63 13.90 -3.96
N LYS A 275 -16.34 13.54 -4.04
CA LYS A 275 -15.90 12.16 -4.26
C LYS A 275 -16.29 11.23 -3.11
N ARG A 276 -16.16 11.69 -1.86
CA ARG A 276 -16.62 10.95 -0.68
C ARG A 276 -18.10 10.59 -0.79
N LYS A 277 -18.96 11.55 -1.16
CA LYS A 277 -20.41 11.30 -1.30
C LYS A 277 -20.69 10.24 -2.35
N GLU A 278 -19.99 10.29 -3.49
CA GLU A 278 -20.07 9.25 -4.53
C GLU A 278 -19.68 7.86 -3.98
N LEU A 279 -18.56 7.76 -3.25
CA LEU A 279 -18.12 6.50 -2.65
C LEU A 279 -19.11 5.96 -1.60
N LEU A 280 -19.75 6.83 -0.82
CA LEU A 280 -20.77 6.44 0.15
C LEU A 280 -22.04 5.93 -0.53
N LEU A 281 -22.47 6.59 -1.62
CA LEU A 281 -23.63 6.17 -2.40
C LEU A 281 -23.40 4.82 -3.09
N ALA A 282 -22.17 4.52 -3.51
CA ALA A 282 -21.82 3.23 -4.12
C ALA A 282 -21.88 2.04 -3.14
N LEU A 283 -21.97 2.30 -1.84
CA LEU A 283 -22.04 1.27 -0.79
C LEU A 283 -23.45 1.10 -0.19
N ALA A 284 -24.38 1.98 -0.54
CA ALA A 284 -25.79 1.93 -0.13
C ALA A 284 -26.63 1.12 -1.14
#